data_AF-A0A918SZN9-F1
#
_entry.id   AF-A0A918SZN9-F1
#
_cell.length_a   1.000
_cell.length_b   1.000
_cell.length_c   1.000
_cell.angle_alpha   90.00
_cell.angle_beta   90.00
_cell.angle_gamma   90.00
#
_symmetry.space_group_name_H-M   'P 1'
#
loop_
_entity.id
_entity.type
_entity.pdbx_description
1 polymer ?
#
loop_
_entity_poly.entity_id
_entity_poly.type
_entity_poly.pdbx_seq_one_letter_code
_entity_poly.pdbx_strand_id
1 'polypeptide(L)'
;MTSEDTGAGAGTGGDGEPGAVALAAELSGRLGPVAAEAPDGAGPWTLVWTDGPTVEEVGAAALARAPETAPGLALRRELSERWTALGAIRLACAPSPLSCGLPVPVSPSGVEALWWHTPLPVPLTPREERLVYALLYEVHDDHRSDRVTAEQICRGLSLRGPAALLRRSGAEPTPAEVLTDRYAAAHGHLAWRHALRTMPVPVLLRAVRDDPRPPPECLAAARALESAGRDQG
;
A
#
# COMPACT_ATOMS: atom_id res chain seq x y z
N MET A 1 49.86 21.94 44.73
CA MET A 1 49.66 22.70 43.47
C MET A 1 49.01 21.76 42.49
N THR A 2 47.69 21.77 42.51
CA THR A 2 46.78 21.04 41.64
C THR A 2 46.48 21.91 40.43
N SER A 3 46.60 21.36 39.23
CA SER A 3 46.03 21.94 38.01
C SER A 3 45.63 20.79 37.12
N GLU A 4 44.42 20.31 37.37
CA GLU A 4 43.60 19.59 36.39
C GLU A 4 43.11 20.62 35.37
N ASP A 5 43.44 20.39 34.11
CA ASP A 5 42.92 21.14 32.97
C ASP A 5 41.88 20.25 32.27
N THR A 6 40.63 20.35 32.73
CA THR A 6 39.48 19.67 32.13
C THR A 6 38.85 20.62 31.12
N GLY A 7 39.25 20.46 29.85
CA GLY A 7 38.62 21.12 28.72
C GLY A 7 37.16 20.69 28.59
N ALA A 8 36.26 21.61 28.92
CA ALA A 8 34.83 21.48 28.68
C ALA A 8 34.54 21.57 27.18
N GLY A 9 34.19 20.44 26.57
CA GLY A 9 33.52 20.40 25.28
C GLY A 9 32.09 20.94 25.45
N ALA A 10 31.86 22.16 24.97
CA ALA A 10 30.53 22.73 24.86
C ALA A 10 29.74 21.96 23.79
N GLY A 11 28.96 20.97 24.23
CA GLY A 11 27.94 20.35 23.41
C GLY A 11 26.79 21.34 23.18
N THR A 12 26.76 21.95 22.00
CA THR A 12 25.59 22.64 21.45
C THR A 12 24.50 21.63 21.10
N GLY A 13 23.79 21.12 22.10
CA GLY A 13 22.73 20.11 21.96
C GLY A 13 21.35 20.53 22.46
N GLY A 14 21.13 21.82 22.78
CA GLY A 14 19.94 22.27 23.52
C GLY A 14 18.83 22.97 22.72
N ASP A 15 19.10 23.45 21.50
CA ASP A 15 18.17 24.38 20.82
C ASP A 15 17.19 23.71 19.83
N GLY A 16 17.31 22.40 19.60
CA GLY A 16 16.49 21.67 18.62
C GLY A 16 15.10 21.26 19.12
N GLU A 17 14.97 20.96 20.42
CA GLU A 17 13.75 20.41 21.03
C GLU A 17 12.54 21.36 20.99
N PRO A 18 12.61 22.60 21.52
CA PRO A 18 11.45 23.49 21.50
C PRO A 18 11.08 23.94 20.09
N GLY A 19 12.05 24.02 19.17
CA GLY A 19 11.81 24.42 17.78
C GLY A 19 11.03 23.38 16.98
N ALA A 20 11.39 22.10 17.09
CA ALA A 20 10.70 21.02 16.38
C ALA A 20 9.26 20.84 16.86
N VAL A 21 9.03 20.89 18.18
CA VAL A 21 7.69 20.74 18.79
C VAL A 21 6.79 21.93 18.42
N ALA A 22 7.31 23.16 18.49
CA ALA A 22 6.53 24.34 18.09
C ALA A 22 6.16 24.32 16.60
N LEU A 23 7.09 23.91 15.74
CA LEU A 23 6.84 23.78 14.31
C LEU A 23 5.80 22.69 14.01
N ALA A 24 5.87 21.53 14.68
CA ALA A 24 4.88 20.47 14.53
C ALA A 24 3.47 20.93 14.92
N ALA A 25 3.34 21.70 16.01
CA ALA A 25 2.07 22.28 16.44
C ALA A 25 1.51 23.29 15.42
N GLU A 26 2.37 24.15 14.85
CA GLU A 26 1.94 25.10 13.82
C GLU A 26 1.48 24.38 12.54
N LEU A 27 2.27 23.41 12.06
CA LEU A 27 1.92 22.61 10.89
C LEU A 27 0.62 21.81 11.12
N SER A 28 0.41 21.31 12.34
CA SER A 28 -0.80 20.58 12.72
C SER A 28 -2.08 21.37 12.48
N GLY A 29 -2.05 22.67 12.76
CA GLY A 29 -3.20 23.55 12.56
C GLY A 29 -3.62 23.74 11.09
N ARG A 30 -2.74 23.39 10.14
CA ARG A 30 -2.95 23.66 8.72
C ARG A 30 -3.01 22.41 7.84
N LEU A 31 -2.22 21.39 8.17
CA LEU A 31 -2.02 20.21 7.33
C LEU A 31 -2.67 18.94 7.90
N GLY A 32 -3.26 19.03 9.08
CA GLY A 32 -3.69 17.86 9.87
C GLY A 32 -2.59 17.42 10.85
N PRO A 33 -2.83 16.41 11.69
CA PRO A 33 -1.96 16.07 12.82
C PRO A 33 -0.51 15.79 12.41
N VAL A 34 0.44 16.57 12.95
CA VAL A 34 1.89 16.38 12.81
C VAL A 34 2.51 16.34 14.21
N ALA A 35 3.30 15.31 14.49
CA ALA A 35 4.05 15.15 15.72
C ALA A 35 5.55 15.43 15.48
N ALA A 36 6.25 15.86 16.52
CA ALA A 36 7.71 15.86 16.56
C ALA A 36 8.17 14.68 17.42
N GLU A 37 8.99 13.81 16.85
CA GLU A 37 9.64 12.70 17.54
C GLU A 37 11.10 13.04 17.81
N ALA A 38 11.51 12.83 19.06
CA ALA A 38 12.90 12.97 19.46
C ALA A 38 13.76 11.90 18.77
N PRO A 39 15.03 12.21 18.46
CA PRO A 39 15.94 11.24 17.88
C PRO A 39 16.26 10.11 18.87
N ASP A 40 16.40 8.90 18.35
CA ASP A 40 17.04 7.80 19.08
C ASP A 40 18.56 8.04 19.12
N GLY A 41 19.02 8.89 20.04
CA GLY A 41 20.41 9.26 20.22
C GLY A 41 20.80 10.58 19.54
N ALA A 42 21.93 10.59 18.82
CA ALA A 42 22.50 11.82 18.25
C ALA A 42 21.91 12.21 16.87
N GLY A 43 20.76 11.65 16.49
CA GLY A 43 20.10 11.93 15.22
C GLY A 43 19.33 13.26 15.20
N PRO A 44 18.75 13.64 14.04
CA PRO A 44 17.85 14.77 13.96
C PRO A 44 16.47 14.44 14.55
N TRP A 45 15.77 15.47 15.04
CA TRP A 45 14.34 15.39 15.32
C TRP A 45 13.56 15.03 14.04
N THR A 46 12.49 14.26 14.18
CA THR A 46 11.66 13.83 13.05
C THR A 46 10.26 14.41 13.15
N LEU A 47 9.78 15.08 12.10
CA LEU A 47 8.36 15.37 11.97
C LEU A 47 7.65 14.16 11.38
N VAL A 48 6.65 13.66 12.10
CA VAL A 48 5.88 12.48 11.73
C VAL A 48 4.41 12.82 11.59
N TRP A 49 3.80 12.37 10.51
CA TRP A 49 2.37 12.51 10.29
C TRP A 49 1.82 11.27 9.59
N THR A 50 0.54 10.98 9.81
CA THR A 50 -0.14 9.86 9.17
C THR A 50 -0.98 10.37 8.01
N ASP A 51 -0.88 9.68 6.88
CA ASP A 51 -1.62 10.02 5.67
C ASP A 51 -1.35 11.48 5.23
N GLY A 52 -2.32 12.17 4.64
CA GLY A 52 -2.21 13.62 4.36
C GLY A 52 -1.25 14.01 3.23
N PRO A 53 -0.57 15.17 3.34
CA PRO A 53 0.34 15.70 2.33
C PRO A 53 1.61 14.86 2.16
N THR A 54 2.27 15.04 1.02
CA THR A 54 3.57 14.43 0.70
C THR A 54 4.69 15.00 1.57
N VAL A 55 5.82 14.27 1.63
CA VAL A 55 7.03 14.72 2.33
C VAL A 55 7.54 16.06 1.78
N GLU A 56 7.44 16.25 0.47
CA GLU A 56 7.83 17.49 -0.20
C GLU A 56 6.94 18.68 0.22
N GLU A 57 5.62 18.48 0.30
CA GLU A 57 4.67 19.51 0.73
C GLU A 57 4.89 19.91 2.20
N VAL A 58 5.11 18.93 3.08
CA VAL A 58 5.41 19.20 4.50
C VAL A 58 6.78 19.87 4.63
N GLY A 59 7.78 19.44 3.87
CA GLY A 59 9.11 20.06 3.86
C GLY A 59 9.08 21.51 3.39
N ALA A 60 8.35 21.81 2.32
CA ALA A 60 8.15 23.17 1.85
C ALA A 60 7.39 24.02 2.88
N ALA A 61 6.37 23.46 3.52
CA ALA A 61 5.63 24.13 4.59
C ALA A 61 6.52 24.42 5.81
N ALA A 62 7.32 23.45 6.24
CA ALA A 62 8.27 23.58 7.34
C ALA A 62 9.30 24.69 7.05
N LEU A 63 9.92 24.66 5.87
CA LEU A 63 10.92 25.65 5.44
C LEU A 63 10.33 27.07 5.38
N ALA A 64 9.10 27.22 4.90
CA ALA A 64 8.42 28.52 4.82
C ALA A 64 8.03 29.10 6.19
N ARG A 65 8.05 28.30 7.25
CA ARG A 65 7.67 28.71 8.61
C ARG A 65 8.89 28.92 9.49
N ALA A 66 9.84 28.00 9.44
CA ALA A 66 11.03 28.00 10.26
C ALA A 66 12.27 27.66 9.40
N PRO A 67 12.80 28.63 8.62
CA PRO A 67 13.89 28.39 7.69
C PRO A 67 15.20 27.95 8.37
N GLU A 68 15.41 28.35 9.63
CA GLU A 68 16.59 27.97 10.42
C GLU A 68 16.46 26.56 11.01
N THR A 69 15.25 26.16 11.40
CA THR A 69 15.01 24.87 12.08
C THR A 69 14.78 23.74 11.08
N ALA A 70 14.01 24.00 10.02
CA ALA A 70 13.55 22.98 9.08
C ALA A 70 14.67 22.15 8.41
N PRO A 71 15.83 22.73 8.01
CA PRO A 71 16.92 21.94 7.40
C PRO A 71 17.52 20.88 8.33
N GLY A 72 17.36 21.03 9.66
CA GLY A 72 17.86 20.09 10.66
C GLY A 72 16.87 18.98 11.02
N LEU A 73 15.69 18.94 10.40
CA LEU A 73 14.63 17.96 10.71
C LEU A 73 14.59 16.85 9.68
N ALA A 74 14.41 15.61 10.16
CA ALA A 74 13.94 14.52 9.32
C ALA A 74 12.42 14.61 9.15
N LEU A 75 11.92 14.09 8.03
CA LEU A 75 10.48 14.08 7.72
C LEU A 75 10.06 12.64 7.41
N ARG A 76 8.98 12.18 8.04
CA ARG A 76 8.48 10.81 7.89
C ARG A 76 6.96 10.80 7.78
N ARG A 77 6.47 10.36 6.63
CA ARG A 77 5.04 10.13 6.41
C ARG A 77 4.72 8.67 6.68
N GLU A 78 3.89 8.40 7.67
CA GLU A 78 3.35 7.07 7.92
C GLU A 78 2.06 6.88 7.12
N LEU A 79 1.82 5.65 6.67
CA LEU A 79 0.61 5.29 5.95
C LEU A 79 -0.36 4.57 6.88
N SER A 80 -1.63 4.97 6.86
CA SER A 80 -2.67 4.22 7.53
C SER A 80 -2.86 2.83 6.92
N GLU A 81 -3.53 1.95 7.65
CA GLU A 81 -3.92 0.62 7.17
C GLU A 81 -4.74 0.71 5.88
N ARG A 82 -5.65 1.68 5.79
CA ARG A 82 -6.48 1.91 4.59
C ARG A 82 -5.66 2.25 3.37
N TRP A 83 -4.69 3.15 3.50
CA TRP A 83 -3.82 3.54 2.38
C TRP A 83 -2.81 2.47 2.03
N THR A 84 -2.36 1.73 3.02
CA THR A 84 -1.50 0.57 2.81
C THR A 84 -2.23 -0.51 2.02
N ALA A 85 -3.46 -0.84 2.42
CA ALA A 85 -4.31 -1.79 1.70
C ALA A 85 -4.62 -1.32 0.27
N LEU A 86 -4.96 -0.03 0.09
CA LEU A 86 -5.19 0.55 -1.24
C LEU A 86 -3.94 0.45 -2.13
N GLY A 87 -2.77 0.79 -1.60
CA GLY A 87 -1.52 0.72 -2.35
C GLY A 87 -1.12 -0.71 -2.69
N ALA A 88 -1.30 -1.63 -1.75
CA ALA A 88 -1.10 -3.06 -1.98
C ALA A 88 -1.99 -3.58 -3.12
N ILE A 89 -3.27 -3.15 -3.14
CA ILE A 89 -4.21 -3.47 -4.20
C ILE A 89 -3.76 -2.89 -5.55
N ARG A 90 -3.33 -1.62 -5.60
CA ARG A 90 -2.87 -1.05 -6.86
C ARG A 90 -1.59 -1.69 -7.40
N LEU A 91 -0.64 -2.02 -6.52
CA LEU A 91 0.60 -2.70 -6.92
C LEU A 91 0.33 -4.08 -7.50
N ALA A 92 -0.54 -4.89 -6.88
CA ALA A 92 -0.86 -6.20 -7.44
C ALA A 92 -1.77 -6.12 -8.69
N CYS A 93 -2.44 -4.98 -8.94
CA CYS A 93 -3.14 -4.68 -10.20
C CYS A 93 -2.22 -4.11 -11.28
N ALA A 94 -1.04 -3.59 -10.91
CA ALA A 94 -0.16 -2.89 -11.84
C ALA A 94 0.38 -3.86 -12.90
N PRO A 95 0.58 -3.39 -14.14
CA PRO A 95 1.27 -4.18 -15.14
C PRO A 95 2.69 -4.50 -14.66
N SER A 96 3.13 -5.73 -14.91
CA SER A 96 4.52 -6.08 -14.66
C SER A 96 5.43 -5.21 -15.52
N PRO A 97 6.46 -4.58 -14.94
CA PRO A 97 7.49 -3.91 -15.73
C PRO A 97 8.38 -4.93 -16.45
N LEU A 98 8.33 -6.21 -16.06
CA LEU A 98 9.13 -7.27 -16.65
C LEU A 98 8.40 -7.91 -17.81
N SER A 99 9.11 -8.12 -18.92
CA SER A 99 8.60 -8.80 -20.12
C SER A 99 8.20 -10.25 -19.88
N CYS A 100 8.66 -10.87 -18.79
CA CYS A 100 8.29 -12.23 -18.40
C CYS A 100 6.92 -12.31 -17.72
N GLY A 101 6.23 -11.19 -17.48
CA GLY A 101 4.85 -11.18 -16.97
C GLY A 101 4.72 -11.57 -15.48
N LEU A 102 5.82 -11.59 -14.72
CA LEU A 102 5.77 -11.82 -13.28
C LEU A 102 5.10 -10.64 -12.55
N PRO A 103 4.21 -10.86 -11.58
CA PRO A 103 3.55 -9.77 -10.87
C PRO A 103 4.57 -8.89 -10.14
N VAL A 104 4.25 -7.60 -9.98
CA VAL A 104 5.03 -6.71 -9.12
C VAL A 104 4.92 -7.23 -7.68
N PRO A 105 6.05 -7.47 -6.98
CA PRO A 105 6.00 -7.86 -5.58
C PRO A 105 5.28 -6.81 -4.74
N VAL A 106 4.28 -7.24 -3.98
CA VAL A 106 3.58 -6.38 -3.03
C VAL A 106 4.37 -6.38 -1.72
N SER A 107 4.88 -5.22 -1.32
CA SER A 107 5.66 -5.03 -0.10
C SER A 107 5.37 -3.66 0.51
N PRO A 108 5.59 -3.46 1.82
CA PRO A 108 5.43 -2.16 2.46
C PRO A 108 6.22 -1.04 1.78
N SER A 109 7.49 -1.27 1.44
CA SER A 109 8.33 -0.30 0.75
C SER A 109 7.82 0.02 -0.67
N GLY A 110 7.25 -0.96 -1.37
CA GLY A 110 6.60 -0.74 -2.65
C GLY A 110 5.37 0.17 -2.52
N VAL A 111 4.58 -0.01 -1.46
CA VAL A 111 3.41 0.82 -1.15
C VAL A 111 3.84 2.25 -0.82
N GLU A 112 4.87 2.41 0.00
CA GLU A 112 5.44 3.72 0.33
C GLU A 112 5.93 4.44 -0.94
N ALA A 113 6.68 3.75 -1.80
CA ALA A 113 7.15 4.29 -3.06
C ALA A 113 6.00 4.70 -4.00
N LEU A 114 4.92 3.91 -4.06
CA LEU A 114 3.73 4.23 -4.85
C LEU A 114 3.08 5.55 -4.38
N TRP A 115 3.05 5.80 -3.07
CA TRP A 115 2.41 6.97 -2.48
C TRP A 115 3.32 8.16 -2.26
N TRP A 116 4.62 8.02 -2.53
CA TRP A 116 5.62 9.03 -2.25
C TRP A 116 5.24 10.42 -2.78
N HIS A 117 4.80 10.51 -4.03
CA HIS A 117 4.37 11.76 -4.68
C HIS A 117 2.84 11.93 -4.75
N THR A 118 2.07 11.05 -4.12
CA THR A 118 0.60 11.11 -4.18
C THR A 118 0.05 11.65 -2.86
N PRO A 119 -0.51 12.87 -2.84
CA PRO A 119 -1.27 13.34 -1.70
C PRO A 119 -2.62 12.64 -1.66
N LEU A 120 -3.06 12.25 -0.46
CA LEU A 120 -4.43 11.78 -0.21
C LEU A 120 -5.01 10.76 -1.22
N PRO A 121 -4.39 9.59 -1.45
CA PRO A 121 -4.96 8.57 -2.33
C PRO A 121 -6.34 8.12 -1.86
N VAL A 122 -7.30 8.14 -2.78
CA VAL A 122 -8.66 7.64 -2.57
C VAL A 122 -8.95 6.50 -3.54
N PRO A 123 -9.82 5.53 -3.17
CA PRO A 123 -10.28 4.52 -4.11
C PRO A 123 -10.93 5.17 -5.36
N LEU A 124 -10.57 4.70 -6.55
CA LEU A 124 -11.10 5.20 -7.83
C LEU A 124 -12.48 4.64 -8.15
N THR A 125 -12.83 3.50 -7.55
CA THR A 125 -14.09 2.80 -7.83
C THR A 125 -14.71 2.21 -6.56
N PRO A 126 -16.04 2.04 -6.50
CA PRO A 126 -16.71 1.30 -5.41
C PRO A 126 -16.24 -0.16 -5.29
N ARG A 127 -15.63 -0.70 -6.35
CA ARG A 127 -15.03 -2.03 -6.35
C ARG A 127 -13.70 -2.03 -5.59
N GLU A 128 -12.84 -1.06 -5.87
CA GLU A 128 -11.56 -0.90 -5.16
C GLU A 128 -11.79 -0.66 -3.66
N GLU A 129 -12.80 0.15 -3.31
CA GLU A 129 -13.18 0.34 -1.91
C GLU A 129 -13.62 -0.95 -1.20
N ARG A 130 -14.44 -1.78 -1.86
CA ARG A 130 -14.84 -3.09 -1.32
C ARG A 130 -13.66 -4.05 -1.14
N LEU A 131 -12.70 -4.02 -2.06
CA LEU A 131 -11.46 -4.81 -1.93
C LEU A 131 -10.62 -4.35 -0.73
N VAL A 132 -10.47 -3.03 -0.53
CA VAL A 132 -9.76 -2.47 0.63
C VAL A 132 -10.43 -2.94 1.92
N TYR A 133 -11.75 -2.79 2.02
CA TYR A 133 -12.52 -3.22 3.19
C TYR A 133 -12.34 -4.73 3.45
N ALA A 134 -12.51 -5.56 2.43
CA ALA A 134 -12.40 -7.01 2.58
C ALA A 134 -11.00 -7.46 2.97
N LEU A 135 -9.96 -6.84 2.42
CA LEU A 135 -8.58 -7.11 2.79
C LEU A 135 -8.32 -6.78 4.27
N LEU A 136 -8.70 -5.58 4.70
CA LEU A 136 -8.50 -5.18 6.09
C LEU A 136 -9.29 -6.07 7.05
N TYR A 137 -10.58 -6.25 6.80
CA TYR A 137 -11.44 -7.11 7.63
C TYR A 137 -10.82 -8.49 7.85
N GLU A 138 -10.37 -9.11 6.77
CA GLU A 138 -9.78 -10.43 6.80
C GLU A 138 -8.44 -10.50 7.54
N VAL A 139 -7.58 -9.49 7.36
CA VAL A 139 -6.28 -9.43 8.06
C VAL A 139 -6.47 -9.15 9.55
N HIS A 140 -7.45 -8.32 9.93
CA HIS A 140 -7.84 -8.12 11.32
C HIS A 140 -8.40 -9.41 11.94
N ASP A 141 -9.28 -10.12 11.23
CA ASP A 141 -9.88 -11.38 11.71
C ASP A 141 -8.81 -12.46 11.94
N ASP A 142 -7.88 -12.64 11.00
CA ASP A 142 -6.76 -13.58 11.10
C ASP A 142 -5.88 -13.32 12.33
N HIS A 143 -5.60 -12.05 12.59
CA HIS A 143 -4.68 -11.64 13.65
C HIS A 143 -5.40 -11.38 14.98
N ARG A 144 -6.73 -11.37 14.99
CA ARG A 144 -7.57 -11.03 16.15
C ARG A 144 -7.11 -9.76 16.84
N SER A 145 -6.80 -8.73 16.05
CA SER A 145 -6.19 -7.49 16.50
C SER A 145 -6.91 -6.29 15.91
N ASP A 146 -7.06 -5.24 16.70
CA ASP A 146 -7.64 -3.96 16.25
C ASP A 146 -6.69 -3.15 15.36
N ARG A 147 -5.42 -3.57 15.28
CA ARG A 147 -4.41 -2.98 14.40
C ARG A 147 -3.62 -4.04 13.67
N VAL A 148 -3.25 -3.74 12.43
CA VAL A 148 -2.48 -4.61 11.56
C VAL A 148 -1.33 -3.83 10.91
N THR A 149 -0.18 -4.47 10.78
CA THR A 149 1.00 -3.85 10.18
C THR A 149 0.92 -3.86 8.66
N ALA A 150 1.69 -2.99 8.02
CA ALA A 150 1.82 -2.98 6.57
C ALA A 150 2.26 -4.33 5.99
N GLU A 151 3.14 -5.04 6.71
CA GLU A 151 3.60 -6.38 6.35
C GLU A 151 2.46 -7.40 6.40
N GLN A 152 1.63 -7.37 7.44
CA GLN A 152 0.46 -8.25 7.56
C GLN A 152 -0.54 -7.99 6.43
N ILE A 153 -0.77 -6.73 6.07
CA ILE A 153 -1.65 -6.36 4.94
C ILE A 153 -1.09 -6.89 3.62
N CYS A 154 0.17 -6.59 3.30
CA CYS A 154 0.82 -7.01 2.05
C CYS A 154 0.87 -8.55 1.92
N ARG A 155 1.20 -9.24 3.02
CA ARG A 155 1.22 -10.70 3.08
C ARG A 155 -0.18 -11.29 2.97
N GLY A 156 -1.18 -10.71 3.63
CA GLY A 156 -2.57 -11.17 3.58
C GLY A 156 -3.12 -11.17 2.16
N LEU A 157 -2.87 -10.09 1.42
CA LEU A 157 -3.20 -10.00 -0.01
C LEU A 157 -2.45 -11.06 -0.83
N SER A 158 -1.14 -11.18 -0.60
CA SER A 158 -0.27 -12.12 -1.31
C SER A 158 -0.58 -13.58 -1.01
N LEU A 159 -1.25 -13.94 0.08
CA LEU A 159 -1.63 -15.33 0.38
C LEU A 159 -2.98 -15.71 -0.22
N ARG A 160 -3.95 -14.79 -0.18
CA ARG A 160 -5.34 -15.07 -0.56
C ARG A 160 -5.65 -14.80 -2.03
N GLY A 161 -5.00 -13.78 -2.58
CA GLY A 161 -5.38 -13.23 -3.86
C GLY A 161 -6.75 -12.52 -3.86
N PRO A 162 -7.11 -11.93 -4.99
CA PRO A 162 -8.24 -11.01 -5.14
C PRO A 162 -9.59 -11.69 -5.07
N ALA A 163 -9.71 -12.82 -5.77
CA ALA A 163 -10.98 -13.48 -5.99
C ALA A 163 -11.56 -14.03 -4.68
N ALA A 164 -10.68 -14.51 -3.79
CA ALA A 164 -11.05 -14.88 -2.44
C ALA A 164 -11.61 -13.69 -1.65
N LEU A 165 -10.94 -12.52 -1.72
CA LEU A 165 -11.39 -11.30 -1.05
C LEU A 165 -12.73 -10.79 -1.60
N LEU A 166 -12.91 -10.78 -2.93
CA LEU A 166 -14.15 -10.32 -3.58
C LEU A 166 -15.37 -11.17 -3.21
N ARG A 167 -15.20 -12.50 -3.18
CA ARG A 167 -16.27 -13.40 -2.76
C ARG A 167 -16.72 -13.11 -1.33
N ARG A 168 -15.77 -12.87 -0.42
CA ARG A 168 -16.07 -12.54 0.97
C ARG A 168 -16.67 -11.14 1.12
N SER A 169 -16.29 -10.20 0.26
CA SER A 169 -16.83 -8.84 0.26
C SER A 169 -18.26 -8.74 -0.29
N GLY A 170 -18.84 -9.84 -0.79
CA GLY A 170 -20.13 -9.84 -1.49
C GLY A 170 -20.10 -9.08 -2.83
N ALA A 171 -18.91 -8.78 -3.37
CA ALA A 171 -18.80 -8.19 -4.70
C ALA A 171 -18.86 -9.31 -5.74
N GLU A 172 -19.71 -9.14 -6.76
CA GLU A 172 -19.76 -10.10 -7.85
C GLU A 172 -18.41 -10.11 -8.62
N PRO A 173 -17.75 -11.28 -8.69
CA PRO A 173 -16.58 -11.43 -9.53
C PRO A 173 -17.02 -11.37 -11.00
N THR A 174 -16.21 -10.72 -11.82
CA THR A 174 -16.40 -10.74 -13.27
C THR A 174 -16.18 -12.15 -13.82
N PRO A 175 -16.71 -12.48 -15.01
CA PRO A 175 -16.46 -13.79 -15.63
C PRO A 175 -14.97 -14.15 -15.71
N ALA A 176 -14.11 -13.19 -16.07
CA ALA A 176 -12.67 -13.43 -16.14
C ALA A 176 -12.05 -13.72 -14.77
N GLU A 177 -12.56 -13.14 -13.68
CA GLU A 177 -12.09 -13.41 -12.32
C GLU A 177 -12.56 -14.76 -11.80
N VAL A 178 -13.80 -15.16 -12.12
CA VAL A 178 -14.30 -16.52 -11.83
C VAL A 178 -13.38 -17.56 -12.46
N LEU A 179 -13.06 -17.39 -13.74
CA LEU A 179 -12.18 -18.31 -14.46
C LEU A 179 -10.74 -18.24 -13.95
N THR A 180 -10.23 -17.04 -13.66
CA THR A 180 -8.87 -16.86 -13.13
C THR A 180 -8.73 -17.58 -11.80
N ASP A 181 -9.69 -17.42 -10.88
CA ASP A 181 -9.65 -18.09 -9.59
C ASP A 181 -9.59 -19.62 -9.72
N ARG A 182 -10.42 -20.19 -10.61
CA ARG A 182 -10.45 -21.63 -10.87
C ARG A 182 -9.14 -22.13 -11.49
N TYR A 183 -8.72 -21.49 -12.58
CA TYR A 183 -7.69 -22.04 -13.46
C TYR A 183 -6.28 -21.60 -13.11
N ALA A 184 -6.10 -20.48 -12.40
CA ALA A 184 -4.78 -20.07 -11.90
C ALA A 184 -4.20 -21.09 -10.91
N ALA A 185 -5.05 -21.81 -10.16
CA ALA A 185 -4.60 -22.85 -9.23
C ALA A 185 -4.16 -24.15 -9.93
N ALA A 186 -4.78 -24.49 -11.08
CA ALA A 186 -4.54 -25.74 -11.79
C ALA A 186 -3.44 -25.62 -12.87
N HIS A 187 -3.32 -24.46 -13.53
CA HIS A 187 -2.43 -24.23 -14.65
C HIS A 187 -1.11 -23.57 -14.22
N GLY A 188 -0.30 -24.28 -13.42
CA GLY A 188 1.15 -24.08 -13.28
C GLY A 188 1.71 -22.69 -12.91
N HIS A 189 0.91 -21.66 -12.66
CA HIS A 189 1.42 -20.30 -12.45
C HIS A 189 1.02 -19.76 -11.08
N LEU A 190 1.93 -19.91 -10.10
CA LEU A 190 1.91 -19.17 -8.83
C LEU A 190 1.75 -17.66 -9.04
N ALA A 191 2.24 -17.14 -10.18
CA ALA A 191 2.10 -15.74 -10.59
C ALA A 191 0.64 -15.25 -10.64
N TRP A 192 -0.32 -16.12 -11.01
CA TRP A 192 -1.73 -15.71 -11.19
C TRP A 192 -2.59 -15.95 -9.96
N ARG A 193 -2.20 -16.90 -9.09
CA ARG A 193 -2.90 -17.17 -7.82
C ARG A 193 -3.01 -15.93 -6.94
N HIS A 194 -2.05 -15.01 -7.07
CA HIS A 194 -1.90 -13.84 -6.22
C HIS A 194 -2.00 -12.51 -6.98
N ALA A 195 -2.22 -12.55 -8.30
CA ALA A 195 -2.36 -11.35 -9.11
C ALA A 195 -3.79 -10.80 -9.01
N LEU A 196 -3.92 -9.48 -8.82
CA LEU A 196 -5.20 -8.74 -8.98
C LEU A 196 -5.54 -8.42 -10.43
N ARG A 197 -4.85 -9.08 -11.35
CA ARG A 197 -5.17 -9.07 -12.77
C ARG A 197 -5.72 -10.43 -13.14
N THR A 198 -6.77 -10.42 -13.95
CA THR A 198 -7.25 -11.65 -14.58
C THR A 198 -6.20 -12.17 -15.54
N MET A 199 -6.11 -13.49 -15.66
CA MET A 199 -5.36 -14.08 -16.76
C MET A 199 -5.92 -13.57 -18.10
N PRO A 200 -5.09 -13.43 -19.14
CA PRO A 200 -5.58 -13.00 -20.45
C PRO A 200 -6.73 -13.89 -20.91
N VAL A 201 -7.80 -13.26 -21.42
CA VAL A 201 -9.03 -13.96 -21.86
C VAL A 201 -8.74 -15.15 -22.80
N PRO A 202 -7.83 -15.06 -23.80
CA PRO A 202 -7.51 -16.21 -24.64
C PRO A 202 -6.96 -17.41 -23.87
N VAL A 203 -6.18 -17.17 -22.80
CA VAL A 203 -5.63 -18.21 -21.94
C VAL A 203 -6.74 -18.83 -21.08
N LEU A 204 -7.64 -18.01 -20.53
CA LEU A 204 -8.79 -18.49 -19.75
C LEU A 204 -9.73 -19.38 -20.58
N LEU A 205 -10.07 -18.95 -21.80
CA LEU A 205 -10.94 -19.72 -22.69
C LEU A 205 -10.29 -21.04 -23.11
N ARG A 206 -8.98 -21.04 -23.35
CA ARG A 206 -8.23 -22.28 -23.60
C ARG A 206 -8.27 -23.21 -22.39
N ALA A 207 -8.01 -22.69 -21.19
CA ALA A 207 -8.03 -23.48 -19.96
C ALA A 207 -9.40 -24.15 -19.72
N VAL A 208 -10.51 -23.46 -20.03
CA VAL A 208 -11.86 -24.05 -19.93
C VAL A 208 -12.07 -25.17 -20.95
N ARG A 209 -11.52 -25.05 -22.17
CA ARG A 209 -11.62 -26.09 -23.21
C ARG A 209 -10.76 -27.32 -22.90
N ASP A 210 -9.61 -27.09 -22.28
CA ASP A 210 -8.65 -28.14 -21.92
C ASP A 210 -9.07 -28.86 -20.60
N ASP A 211 -9.99 -28.30 -19.80
CA ASP A 211 -10.55 -28.96 -18.61
C ASP A 211 -11.51 -30.09 -19.03
N PRO A 212 -11.26 -31.36 -18.64
CA PRO A 212 -12.15 -32.46 -18.98
C PRO A 212 -13.51 -32.41 -18.26
N ARG A 213 -13.64 -31.63 -17.17
CA ARG A 213 -14.87 -31.51 -16.36
C ARG A 213 -15.01 -30.08 -15.81
N PRO A 214 -15.22 -29.07 -16.68
CA PRO A 214 -15.35 -27.69 -16.24
C PRO A 214 -16.65 -27.52 -15.43
N PRO A 215 -16.60 -26.88 -14.26
CA PRO A 215 -17.81 -26.59 -13.48
C PRO A 215 -18.81 -25.71 -14.26
N PRO A 216 -20.13 -25.82 -13.99
CA PRO A 216 -21.16 -25.02 -14.68
C PRO A 216 -20.93 -23.52 -14.63
N GLU A 217 -20.44 -22.99 -13.51
CA GLU A 217 -20.10 -21.58 -13.33
C GLU A 217 -18.95 -21.13 -14.25
N CYS A 218 -17.99 -22.02 -14.52
CA CYS A 218 -16.89 -21.74 -15.45
C CYS A 218 -17.38 -21.77 -16.90
N LEU A 219 -18.27 -22.70 -17.24
CA LEU A 219 -18.89 -22.73 -18.57
C LEU A 219 -19.72 -21.46 -18.84
N ALA A 220 -20.49 -21.00 -17.85
CA ALA A 220 -21.27 -19.77 -17.94
C ALA A 220 -20.35 -18.53 -18.11
N ALA A 221 -19.29 -18.44 -17.30
CA ALA A 221 -18.32 -17.35 -17.40
C ALA A 221 -17.59 -17.33 -18.75
N ALA A 222 -17.18 -18.49 -19.28
CA ALA A 222 -16.53 -18.58 -20.58
C ALA A 222 -17.45 -18.10 -21.71
N ARG A 223 -18.73 -18.50 -21.71
CA ARG A 223 -19.73 -18.02 -22.69
C ARG A 223 -19.91 -16.50 -22.63
N ALA A 224 -19.97 -15.93 -21.43
CA ALA A 224 -20.10 -14.48 -21.25
C ALA A 224 -18.89 -13.71 -21.81
N LEU A 225 -17.68 -14.24 -21.68
CA LEU A 225 -16.48 -13.65 -22.29
C LEU A 225 -16.49 -13.78 -23.82
N GLU A 226 -16.92 -14.92 -24.35
CA GLU A 226 -17.01 -15.14 -25.80
C GLU A 226 -18.06 -14.26 -26.47
N SER A 227 -19.17 -13.93 -25.79
CA SER A 227 -20.15 -12.97 -26.30
C SER A 227 -19.62 -11.55 -26.29
N ALA A 228 -19.00 -11.12 -25.16
CA ALA A 228 -18.47 -9.76 -25.02
C ALA A 228 -17.35 -9.42 -26.02
N GLY A 229 -16.61 -10.43 -26.50
CA GLY A 229 -15.59 -10.25 -27.53
C GLY A 229 -16.13 -10.10 -28.96
N ARG A 230 -17.36 -10.56 -29.24
CA ARG A 230 -18.00 -10.44 -30.56
C ARG A 230 -18.63 -9.06 -30.78
N ASP A 231 -19.07 -8.41 -29.72
CA ASP A 231 -19.70 -7.09 -29.78
C ASP A 231 -18.70 -5.94 -29.99
N GLN A 232 -17.39 -6.23 -29.95
CA GLN A 232 -16.29 -5.25 -30.06
C GLN A 232 -15.53 -5.32 -31.40
N GLY A 233 -15.88 -6.25 -32.30
CA GLY A 233 -15.24 -6.43 -33.61
C GLY A 233 -16.22 -6.23 -34.75
#